data_AF-A0A8H4XFR3-F1
#
_entry.id   AF-A0A8H4XFR3-F1
#
_cell.length_a   1.000
_cell.length_b   1.000
_cell.length_c   1.000
_cell.angle_alpha   90.00
_cell.angle_beta   90.00
_cell.angle_gamma   90.00
#
_symmetry.space_group_name_H-M   'P 1'
#
loop_
_entity.id
_entity.type
_entity.pdbx_description
1 polymer ?
#
loop_
_entity_poly.entity_id
_entity_poly.type
_entity_poly.pdbx_seq_one_letter_code
_entity_poly.pdbx_strand_id
1 'polypeptide(L)'
;HYNGGNIPLNREALWTSDYSTTAQLYTHTKTSNAIRSLAITKDSAYLTYKNTPIYQDSNTIAIRKGTTGLQLVTVLSNLGASGSSYTLSLSGSGYTSGTVVTELYTCTNVTVSSSGTIAVPMASGSPRAFLPWSSVSGSSLCSGSGSSCTAASTVAVTFEEVVTTTYGQEVYISGSISQLGDWSTSSAVLLSASQYTSSDPVWTVTIDLPAGESFQYKFIIVNTSGSVTWESDPNRSYTVPTGCQGLTATVDDTWR
;
A
#
# COMPACT_ATOMS: atom_id res chain seq x y z
N HIS A 1 -21.14 4.74 27.96
CA HIS A 1 -22.31 4.70 27.06
C HIS A 1 -23.49 4.19 27.88
N TYR A 2 -24.72 4.46 27.45
CA TYR A 2 -25.93 3.94 28.11
C TYR A 2 -25.96 2.40 28.07
N ASN A 3 -26.51 1.77 29.12
CA ASN A 3 -26.43 0.32 29.35
C ASN A 3 -27.77 -0.30 29.80
N GLY A 4 -28.88 0.38 29.53
CA GLY A 4 -30.22 -0.04 29.85
C GLY A 4 -30.56 -1.41 29.27
N GLY A 5 -31.14 -2.26 30.11
CA GLY A 5 -31.56 -3.61 29.74
C GLY A 5 -32.91 -3.63 29.02
N ASN A 6 -33.85 -4.42 29.54
CA ASN A 6 -35.20 -4.48 28.96
C ASN A 6 -36.03 -3.23 29.28
N ILE A 7 -37.15 -3.08 28.58
CA ILE A 7 -38.13 -2.01 28.84
C ILE A 7 -38.52 -2.00 30.33
N PRO A 8 -38.58 -0.82 30.99
CA PRO A 8 -38.38 0.52 30.42
C PRO A 8 -36.93 1.04 30.47
N LEU A 9 -35.97 0.24 30.92
CA LEU A 9 -34.60 0.68 31.22
C LEU A 9 -33.81 1.12 29.98
N ASN A 10 -34.15 0.67 28.77
CA ASN A 10 -33.54 1.08 27.48
C ASN A 10 -34.07 2.42 26.92
N ARG A 11 -34.66 3.26 27.77
CA ARG A 11 -35.23 4.57 27.42
C ARG A 11 -34.56 5.67 28.23
N GLU A 12 -33.24 5.56 28.43
CA GLU A 12 -32.48 6.52 29.21
C GLU A 12 -32.52 7.92 28.57
N ALA A 13 -32.62 8.94 29.42
CA ALA A 13 -32.72 10.31 28.97
C ALA A 13 -31.37 10.82 28.45
N LEU A 14 -31.30 11.16 27.15
CA LEU A 14 -30.05 11.57 26.50
C LEU A 14 -29.37 12.77 27.17
N TRP A 15 -30.13 13.73 27.71
CA TRP A 15 -29.57 14.92 28.36
C TRP A 15 -28.72 14.62 29.59
N THR A 16 -28.83 13.42 30.17
CA THR A 16 -28.01 13.01 31.33
C THR A 16 -26.56 12.68 30.98
N SER A 17 -26.20 12.61 29.69
CA SER A 17 -24.81 12.47 29.24
C SER A 17 -24.09 13.79 29.00
N ASP A 18 -24.74 14.92 29.31
CA ASP A 18 -24.27 16.28 29.00
C ASP A 18 -23.98 16.51 27.51
N TYR A 19 -24.52 15.65 26.63
CA TYR A 19 -24.26 15.67 25.19
C TYR A 19 -22.76 15.65 24.84
N SER A 20 -21.95 14.91 25.63
CA SER A 20 -20.50 14.82 25.42
C SER A 20 -20.13 14.43 23.99
N THR A 21 -19.44 15.34 23.29
CA THR A 21 -18.94 15.15 21.92
C THR A 21 -17.56 14.49 21.88
N THR A 22 -16.99 14.17 23.03
CA THR A 22 -15.68 13.52 23.19
C THR A 22 -15.80 12.06 23.64
N ALA A 23 -17.01 11.58 23.94
CA ALA A 23 -17.25 10.19 24.28
C ALA A 23 -16.80 9.24 23.17
N GLN A 24 -16.21 8.09 23.53
CA GLN A 24 -15.61 7.14 22.59
C GLN A 24 -16.54 6.75 21.43
N LEU A 25 -17.80 6.42 21.71
CA LEU A 25 -18.76 6.06 20.65
C LEU A 25 -19.18 7.27 19.81
N TYR A 26 -19.22 8.48 20.39
CA TYR A 26 -19.50 9.70 19.63
C TYR A 26 -18.39 9.96 18.62
N THR A 27 -17.13 9.94 19.07
CA THR A 27 -15.97 10.17 18.20
C THR A 27 -15.82 9.06 17.16
N HIS A 28 -16.03 7.80 17.55
CA HIS A 28 -16.04 6.67 16.62
C HIS A 28 -17.11 6.84 15.54
N THR A 29 -18.38 7.08 15.90
CA THR A 29 -19.48 7.30 14.94
C THR A 29 -19.25 8.53 14.05
N LYS A 30 -18.68 9.61 14.59
CA LYS A 30 -18.30 10.80 13.81
C LYS A 30 -17.27 10.43 12.73
N THR A 31 -16.22 9.68 13.10
CA THR A 31 -15.19 9.22 12.17
C THR A 31 -15.76 8.26 11.13
N SER A 32 -16.56 7.27 11.53
CA SER A 32 -17.20 6.32 10.58
C SER A 32 -18.11 7.04 9.58
N ASN A 33 -18.84 8.07 10.00
CA ASN A 33 -19.63 8.90 9.08
C ASN A 33 -18.75 9.73 8.15
N ALA A 34 -17.64 10.29 8.64
CA ALA A 34 -16.69 11.02 7.79
C ALA A 34 -16.07 10.11 6.72
N ILE A 35 -15.70 8.87 7.09
CA ILE A 35 -15.23 7.83 6.16
C ILE A 35 -16.27 7.55 5.08
N ARG A 36 -17.52 7.28 5.47
CA ARG A 36 -18.61 7.00 4.54
C ARG A 36 -18.88 8.18 3.61
N SER A 37 -18.92 9.40 4.15
CA SER A 37 -19.14 10.62 3.37
C SER A 37 -18.01 10.82 2.35
N LEU A 38 -16.75 10.60 2.74
CA LEU A 38 -15.62 10.66 1.83
C LEU A 38 -15.75 9.64 0.68
N ALA A 39 -16.09 8.39 0.99
CA ALA A 39 -16.31 7.36 -0.02
C ALA A 39 -17.41 7.75 -1.01
N ILE A 40 -18.52 8.32 -0.53
CA ILE A 40 -19.61 8.84 -1.40
C ILE A 40 -19.12 9.98 -2.29
N THR A 41 -18.32 10.90 -1.75
CA THR A 41 -17.78 12.03 -2.50
C THR A 41 -16.82 11.58 -3.60
N LYS A 42 -16.04 10.52 -3.35
CA LYS A 42 -15.03 10.03 -4.30
C LYS A 42 -15.58 9.04 -5.33
N ASP A 43 -16.65 8.33 -5.00
CA ASP A 43 -17.27 7.33 -5.87
C ASP A 43 -18.78 7.54 -5.96
N SER A 44 -19.25 8.02 -7.12
CA SER A 44 -20.66 8.27 -7.39
C SER A 44 -21.53 7.00 -7.39
N ALA A 45 -20.92 5.83 -7.62
CA ALA A 45 -21.60 4.54 -7.55
C ALA A 45 -21.54 3.91 -6.15
N TYR A 46 -20.86 4.53 -5.18
CA TYR A 46 -20.63 3.92 -3.85
C TYR A 46 -21.93 3.49 -3.19
N LEU A 47 -22.97 4.33 -3.24
CA LEU A 47 -24.25 4.06 -2.59
C LEU A 47 -24.99 2.86 -3.20
N THR A 48 -24.93 2.69 -4.51
CA THR A 48 -25.60 1.62 -5.25
C THR A 48 -24.77 0.34 -5.33
N TYR A 49 -23.44 0.42 -5.14
CA TYR A 49 -22.56 -0.74 -5.11
C TYR A 49 -22.91 -1.67 -3.95
N LYS A 50 -23.15 -2.96 -4.21
CA LYS A 50 -23.51 -3.92 -3.15
C LYS A 50 -22.30 -4.23 -2.27
N ASN A 51 -22.52 -4.29 -0.96
CA ASN A 51 -21.49 -4.65 0.00
C ASN A 51 -21.14 -6.13 -0.17
N THR A 52 -19.86 -6.46 -0.30
CA THR A 52 -19.39 -7.83 -0.61
C THR A 52 -18.38 -8.29 0.45
N PRO A 53 -18.67 -9.34 1.23
CA PRO A 53 -17.67 -9.97 2.09
C PRO A 53 -16.52 -10.52 1.25
N ILE A 54 -15.28 -10.22 1.64
CA ILE A 54 -14.06 -10.66 0.94
C ILE A 54 -13.17 -11.57 1.77
N TYR A 55 -13.38 -11.62 3.09
CA TYR A 55 -12.65 -12.47 4.01
C TYR A 55 -13.50 -12.76 5.24
N GLN A 56 -13.36 -13.97 5.79
CA GLN A 56 -13.95 -14.34 7.06
C GLN A 56 -13.11 -15.42 7.76
N ASP A 57 -13.00 -15.32 9.07
CA ASP A 57 -12.53 -16.39 9.96
C ASP A 57 -13.42 -16.42 11.23
N SER A 58 -13.00 -17.13 12.27
CA SER A 58 -13.77 -17.23 13.53
C SER A 58 -13.96 -15.89 14.24
N ASN A 59 -13.07 -14.93 14.01
CA ASN A 59 -13.02 -13.67 14.76
C ASN A 59 -13.01 -12.41 13.91
N THR A 60 -12.97 -12.53 12.59
CA THR A 60 -12.75 -11.41 11.67
C THR A 60 -13.66 -11.53 10.45
N ILE A 61 -14.23 -10.41 10.02
CA ILE A 61 -14.88 -10.28 8.71
C ILE A 61 -14.31 -9.05 8.00
N ALA A 62 -13.93 -9.20 6.74
CA ALA A 62 -13.59 -8.06 5.89
C ALA A 62 -14.61 -7.91 4.77
N ILE A 63 -15.01 -6.68 4.51
CA ILE A 63 -16.07 -6.34 3.57
C ILE A 63 -15.59 -5.22 2.66
N ARG A 64 -15.93 -5.32 1.38
CA ARG A 64 -15.61 -4.37 0.32
C ARG A 64 -16.88 -3.71 -0.22
N LYS A 65 -16.84 -2.39 -0.43
CA LYS A 65 -17.91 -1.62 -1.10
C LYS A 65 -17.36 -0.47 -1.92
N GLY A 66 -17.84 -0.34 -3.16
CA GLY A 66 -17.48 0.75 -4.07
C GLY A 66 -16.75 0.26 -5.32
N THR A 67 -16.62 1.16 -6.29
CA THR A 67 -15.98 0.93 -7.59
C THR A 67 -14.51 0.52 -7.41
N THR A 68 -14.01 -0.40 -8.25
CA THR A 68 -12.60 -0.81 -8.23
C THR A 68 -11.66 0.40 -8.40
N GLY A 69 -10.62 0.47 -7.57
CA GLY A 69 -9.73 1.62 -7.43
C GLY A 69 -10.19 2.66 -6.41
N LEU A 70 -11.46 2.64 -5.97
CA LEU A 70 -12.07 3.61 -5.05
C LEU A 70 -12.82 2.95 -3.87
N GLN A 71 -12.85 1.61 -3.84
CA GLN A 71 -13.62 0.85 -2.87
C GLN A 71 -13.18 1.15 -1.43
N LEU A 72 -14.13 1.22 -0.51
CA LEU A 72 -13.88 1.15 0.92
C LEU A 72 -13.74 -0.32 1.32
N VAL A 73 -12.64 -0.66 1.97
CA VAL A 73 -12.43 -1.98 2.59
C VAL A 73 -12.53 -1.83 4.10
N THR A 74 -13.46 -2.52 4.74
CA THR A 74 -13.66 -2.49 6.20
C THR A 74 -13.34 -3.85 6.79
N VAL A 75 -12.55 -3.88 7.87
CA VAL A 75 -12.22 -5.10 8.63
C VAL A 75 -12.77 -4.94 10.04
N LEU A 76 -13.58 -5.91 10.46
CA LEU A 76 -14.22 -5.93 11.77
C LEU A 76 -13.75 -7.16 12.53
N SER A 77 -13.61 -7.02 13.85
CA SER A 77 -13.22 -8.11 14.74
C SER A 77 -14.18 -8.24 15.91
N ASN A 78 -14.36 -9.47 16.40
CA ASN A 78 -15.11 -9.76 17.62
C ASN A 78 -14.20 -10.08 18.83
N LEU A 79 -12.87 -9.91 18.71
CA LEU A 79 -11.91 -10.21 19.79
C LEU A 79 -12.07 -9.29 21.03
N GLY A 80 -12.78 -8.17 20.88
CA GLY A 80 -13.00 -7.20 21.94
C GLY A 80 -11.74 -6.43 22.35
N ALA A 81 -11.86 -5.58 23.37
CA ALA A 81 -10.81 -4.64 23.79
C ALA A 81 -9.51 -5.32 24.26
N SER A 82 -9.59 -6.59 24.67
CA SER A 82 -8.45 -7.41 25.10
C SER A 82 -7.83 -8.25 23.96
N GLY A 83 -8.28 -8.07 22.72
CA GLY A 83 -7.72 -8.75 21.56
C GLY A 83 -6.23 -8.44 21.39
N SER A 84 -5.42 -9.48 21.19
CA SER A 84 -3.99 -9.36 20.96
C SER A 84 -3.67 -8.59 19.68
N SER A 85 -2.48 -8.00 19.59
CA SER A 85 -1.97 -7.41 18.36
C SER A 85 -1.49 -8.49 17.39
N TYR A 86 -1.85 -8.38 16.12
CA TYR A 86 -1.39 -9.25 15.04
C TYR A 86 -1.54 -8.56 13.68
N THR A 87 -0.87 -9.08 12.65
CA THR A 87 -1.05 -8.61 11.27
C THR A 87 -1.91 -9.61 10.51
N LEU A 88 -3.03 -9.15 9.97
CA LEU A 88 -3.86 -9.94 9.06
C LEU A 88 -3.43 -9.68 7.61
N SER A 89 -3.03 -10.72 6.89
CA SER A 89 -2.77 -10.65 5.44
C SER A 89 -4.08 -10.73 4.67
N LEU A 90 -4.68 -9.58 4.35
CA LEU A 90 -5.99 -9.49 3.71
C LEU A 90 -5.84 -9.52 2.17
N SER A 91 -6.29 -10.61 1.55
CA SER A 91 -6.47 -10.72 0.10
C SER A 91 -7.89 -10.32 -0.32
N GLY A 92 -8.16 -10.26 -1.64
CA GLY A 92 -9.50 -9.99 -2.17
C GLY A 92 -9.98 -8.53 -2.08
N SER A 93 -9.14 -7.61 -1.60
CA SER A 93 -9.43 -6.18 -1.52
C SER A 93 -9.72 -5.54 -2.89
N GLY A 94 -9.12 -6.08 -3.96
CA GLY A 94 -9.21 -5.58 -5.32
C GLY A 94 -8.35 -4.34 -5.59
N TYR A 95 -7.45 -3.96 -4.68
CA TYR A 95 -6.39 -3.01 -4.99
C TYR A 95 -5.21 -3.73 -5.67
N THR A 96 -4.50 -3.01 -6.52
CA THR A 96 -3.31 -3.53 -7.22
C THR A 96 -2.08 -3.41 -6.35
N SER A 97 -1.07 -4.25 -6.62
CA SER A 97 0.28 -4.11 -6.04
C SER A 97 0.78 -2.68 -6.12
N GLY A 98 1.48 -2.22 -5.08
CA GLY A 98 2.05 -0.87 -4.99
C GLY A 98 1.02 0.23 -4.66
N THR A 99 -0.29 -0.08 -4.63
CA THR A 99 -1.29 0.90 -4.20
C THR A 99 -1.06 1.26 -2.73
N VAL A 100 -0.94 2.54 -2.43
CA VAL A 100 -0.95 3.03 -1.05
C VAL A 100 -2.39 3.22 -0.59
N VAL A 101 -2.77 2.52 0.48
CA VAL A 101 -4.06 2.66 1.16
C VAL A 101 -3.86 3.25 2.54
N THR A 102 -4.84 4.00 3.02
CA THR A 102 -4.81 4.64 4.35
C THR A 102 -5.80 3.98 5.28
N GLU A 103 -5.35 3.51 6.44
CA GLU A 103 -6.20 3.11 7.55
C GLU A 103 -6.82 4.36 8.17
N LEU A 104 -8.14 4.49 8.10
CA LEU A 104 -8.85 5.75 8.34
C LEU A 104 -9.15 6.02 9.81
N TYR A 105 -9.02 5.03 10.70
CA TYR A 105 -9.14 5.25 12.15
C TYR A 105 -7.82 5.68 12.79
N THR A 106 -6.67 5.16 12.33
CA THR A 106 -5.33 5.55 12.83
C THR A 106 -4.55 6.45 11.89
N CYS A 107 -5.09 6.76 10.72
CA CYS A 107 -4.44 7.60 9.71
C CYS A 107 -3.04 7.09 9.32
N THR A 108 -2.92 5.77 9.19
CA THR A 108 -1.65 5.10 8.87
C THR A 108 -1.70 4.55 7.44
N ASN A 109 -0.66 4.82 6.66
CA ASN A 109 -0.57 4.29 5.30
C ASN A 109 0.00 2.87 5.30
N VAL A 110 -0.53 2.03 4.40
CA VAL A 110 -0.08 0.67 4.13
C VAL A 110 0.04 0.51 2.62
N THR A 111 1.15 -0.04 2.15
CA THR A 111 1.34 -0.37 0.74
C THR A 111 0.85 -1.78 0.48
N VAL A 112 0.03 -1.96 -0.56
CA VAL A 112 -0.41 -3.27 -1.03
C VAL A 112 0.79 -4.04 -1.59
N SER A 113 0.98 -5.28 -1.12
CA SER A 113 2.12 -6.13 -1.50
C SER A 113 2.12 -6.50 -2.99
N SER A 114 3.24 -7.05 -3.47
CA SER A 114 3.37 -7.65 -4.82
C SER A 114 2.28 -8.69 -5.11
N SER A 115 1.86 -9.44 -4.10
CA SER A 115 0.77 -10.41 -4.16
C SER A 115 -0.65 -9.81 -4.06
N GLY A 116 -0.80 -8.49 -4.01
CA GLY A 116 -2.11 -7.83 -3.91
C GLY A 116 -2.76 -7.90 -2.52
N THR A 117 -1.97 -8.14 -1.47
CA THR A 117 -2.48 -8.25 -0.09
C THR A 117 -2.26 -6.97 0.70
N ILE A 118 -3.19 -6.65 1.60
CA ILE A 118 -3.04 -5.58 2.58
C ILE A 118 -2.57 -6.22 3.90
N ALA A 119 -1.43 -5.77 4.43
CA ALA A 119 -1.01 -6.13 5.78
C ALA A 119 -1.79 -5.28 6.80
N VAL A 120 -2.92 -5.80 7.29
CA VAL A 120 -3.82 -5.07 8.19
C VAL A 120 -3.34 -5.19 9.64
N PRO A 121 -2.94 -4.08 10.31
CA PRO A 121 -2.51 -4.12 11.70
C PRO A 121 -3.72 -4.23 12.64
N MET A 122 -3.99 -5.41 13.18
CA MET A 122 -5.08 -5.65 14.12
C MET A 122 -4.59 -5.49 15.57
N ALA A 123 -5.38 -4.81 16.41
CA ALA A 123 -5.09 -4.66 17.84
C ALA A 123 -6.37 -4.31 18.60
N SER A 124 -6.51 -4.81 19.84
CA SER A 124 -7.61 -4.47 20.77
C SER A 124 -9.02 -4.64 20.17
N GLY A 125 -9.18 -5.59 19.25
CA GLY A 125 -10.45 -5.83 18.53
C GLY A 125 -10.98 -4.60 17.76
N SER A 126 -10.14 -3.60 17.51
CA SER A 126 -10.56 -2.34 16.89
C SER A 126 -10.84 -2.54 15.39
N PRO A 127 -11.88 -1.89 14.85
CA PRO A 127 -12.19 -1.96 13.43
C PRO A 127 -11.14 -1.21 12.61
N ARG A 128 -10.93 -1.65 11.38
CA ARG A 128 -10.07 -0.99 10.38
C ARG A 128 -10.87 -0.60 9.16
N ALA A 129 -10.54 0.51 8.53
CA ALA A 129 -11.16 0.94 7.29
C ALA A 129 -10.11 1.52 6.35
N PHE A 130 -10.12 1.11 5.08
CA PHE A 130 -9.13 1.51 4.09
C PHE A 130 -9.78 2.13 2.87
N LEU A 131 -9.21 3.27 2.46
CA LEU A 131 -9.41 3.90 1.15
C LEU A 131 -8.03 4.12 0.52
N PRO A 132 -7.92 4.22 -0.82
CA PRO A 132 -6.65 4.58 -1.45
C PRO A 132 -6.22 5.97 -0.99
N TRP A 133 -4.92 6.19 -0.82
CA TRP A 133 -4.38 7.48 -0.37
C TRP A 133 -4.85 8.64 -1.26
N SER A 134 -4.96 8.43 -2.58
CA SER A 134 -5.49 9.42 -3.52
C SER A 134 -6.92 9.89 -3.23
N SER A 135 -7.74 9.06 -2.58
CA SER A 135 -9.07 9.43 -2.10
C SER A 135 -9.04 10.18 -0.77
N VAL A 136 -8.01 9.98 0.04
CA VAL A 136 -7.88 10.61 1.37
C VAL A 136 -7.12 11.93 1.29
N SER A 137 -6.11 12.01 0.43
CA SER A 137 -5.30 13.20 0.21
C SER A 137 -6.17 14.39 -0.18
N GLY A 138 -6.02 15.50 0.54
CA GLY A 138 -6.81 16.71 0.36
C GLY A 138 -8.22 16.67 0.97
N SER A 139 -8.61 15.59 1.65
CA SER A 139 -9.82 15.55 2.47
C SER A 139 -9.57 16.09 3.88
N SER A 140 -10.64 16.33 4.65
CA SER A 140 -10.56 16.66 6.07
C SER A 140 -10.34 15.44 6.97
N LEU A 141 -10.39 14.23 6.41
CA LEU A 141 -10.10 13.00 7.13
C LEU A 141 -8.60 12.75 7.10
N CYS A 142 -8.02 12.47 8.27
CA CYS A 142 -6.58 12.29 8.44
C CYS A 142 -5.70 13.51 8.10
N SER A 143 -6.30 14.70 7.95
CA SER A 143 -5.60 15.97 7.68
C SER A 143 -4.87 16.58 8.89
N GLY A 144 -5.02 15.99 10.08
CA GLY A 144 -4.37 16.47 11.32
C GLY A 144 -3.84 15.37 12.24
N SER A 145 -3.81 14.10 11.80
CA SER A 145 -3.35 12.98 12.65
C SER A 145 -2.69 11.82 11.90
N GLY A 146 -2.52 11.89 10.58
CA GLY A 146 -1.40 11.19 9.97
C GLY A 146 -0.15 11.97 10.31
N SER A 147 0.91 11.32 10.77
CA SER A 147 2.25 11.91 10.73
C SER A 147 2.38 12.69 9.43
N SER A 148 2.51 14.03 9.50
CA SER A 148 2.93 14.84 8.37
C SER A 148 4.36 14.40 8.07
N CYS A 149 4.49 13.27 7.40
CA CYS A 149 5.73 12.92 6.79
C CYS A 149 5.90 13.89 5.64
N THR A 150 7.07 14.50 5.57
CA THR A 150 7.46 15.23 4.37
C THR A 150 7.26 14.30 3.18
N ALA A 151 6.54 14.74 2.15
CA ALA A 151 6.36 13.94 0.94
C ALA A 151 7.74 13.59 0.38
N ALA A 152 7.93 12.32 0.02
CA ALA A 152 9.17 11.89 -0.60
C ALA A 152 9.27 12.55 -1.99
N SER A 153 10.30 13.36 -2.23
CA SER A 153 10.65 13.80 -3.57
C SER A 153 11.28 12.66 -4.38
N THR A 154 11.96 11.75 -3.68
CA THR A 154 12.61 10.56 -4.23
C THR A 154 12.33 9.35 -3.35
N VAL A 155 12.27 8.17 -3.96
CA VAL A 155 12.10 6.87 -3.31
C VAL A 155 13.29 6.01 -3.69
N ALA A 156 13.94 5.40 -2.69
CA ALA A 156 14.98 4.42 -2.93
C ALA A 156 14.33 3.11 -3.42
N VAL A 157 14.51 2.81 -4.71
CA VAL A 157 13.96 1.61 -5.35
C VAL A 157 15.08 0.62 -5.56
N THR A 158 14.95 -0.57 -4.96
CA THR A 158 15.87 -1.68 -5.14
C THR A 158 15.36 -2.57 -6.25
N PHE A 159 16.16 -2.75 -7.30
CA PHE A 159 15.92 -3.72 -8.35
C PHE A 159 16.72 -4.96 -8.05
N GLU A 160 16.06 -6.11 -8.05
CA GLU A 160 16.66 -7.43 -7.89
C GLU A 160 16.42 -8.21 -9.17
N GLU A 161 17.49 -8.58 -9.86
CA GLU A 161 17.43 -9.30 -11.13
C GLU A 161 18.07 -10.68 -10.98
N VAL A 162 17.30 -11.72 -11.24
CA VAL A 162 17.78 -13.10 -11.24
C VAL A 162 18.33 -13.46 -12.62
N VAL A 163 19.67 -13.54 -12.74
CA VAL A 163 20.34 -13.89 -13.99
C VAL A 163 21.68 -14.58 -13.76
N THR A 164 21.86 -15.75 -14.39
CA THR A 164 23.15 -16.46 -14.34
C THR A 164 24.16 -15.79 -15.25
N THR A 165 25.31 -15.42 -14.69
CA THR A 165 26.41 -14.80 -15.44
C THR A 165 27.65 -15.69 -15.45
N THR A 166 28.51 -15.45 -16.44
CA THR A 166 29.85 -16.04 -16.51
C THR A 166 30.88 -15.07 -15.94
N TYR A 167 32.04 -15.58 -15.52
CA TYR A 167 33.09 -14.76 -14.93
C TYR A 167 33.51 -13.62 -15.88
N GLY A 168 33.47 -12.38 -15.35
CA GLY A 168 33.79 -11.17 -16.10
C GLY A 168 32.60 -10.52 -16.82
N GLN A 169 31.40 -11.11 -16.75
CA GLN A 169 30.18 -10.41 -17.13
C GLN A 169 29.66 -9.56 -15.98
N GLU A 170 29.10 -8.41 -16.35
CA GLU A 170 28.47 -7.48 -15.44
C GLU A 170 27.03 -7.20 -15.89
N VAL A 171 26.13 -7.00 -14.93
CA VAL A 171 24.72 -6.71 -15.18
C VAL A 171 24.47 -5.24 -14.91
N TYR A 172 23.78 -4.57 -15.83
CA TYR A 172 23.38 -3.17 -15.69
C TYR A 172 21.89 -3.01 -15.94
N ILE A 173 21.31 -1.91 -15.45
CA ILE A 173 19.95 -1.46 -15.76
C ILE A 173 20.03 -0.17 -16.60
N SER A 174 19.23 -0.10 -17.67
CA SER A 174 19.06 1.10 -18.49
C SER A 174 17.58 1.35 -18.78
N GLY A 175 17.19 2.61 -18.91
CA GLY A 175 15.78 2.97 -19.05
C GLY A 175 15.53 4.38 -19.58
N SER A 176 14.26 4.72 -19.71
CA SER A 176 13.76 5.92 -20.39
C SER A 176 13.88 7.23 -19.59
N ILE A 177 14.56 7.19 -18.44
CA ILE A 177 14.77 8.35 -17.57
C ILE A 177 16.26 8.55 -17.35
N SER A 178 16.65 9.77 -17.00
CA SER A 178 18.04 10.15 -16.86
C SER A 178 18.76 9.42 -15.73
N GLN A 179 18.03 9.05 -14.67
CA GLN A 179 18.55 8.20 -13.57
C GLN A 179 18.97 6.80 -14.06
N LEU A 180 18.43 6.35 -15.19
CA LEU A 180 18.74 5.07 -15.84
C LEU A 180 19.45 5.26 -17.20
N GLY A 181 19.98 6.46 -17.45
CA GLY A 181 20.84 6.75 -18.60
C GLY A 181 20.12 6.99 -19.93
N ASP A 182 18.81 7.23 -19.96
CA ASP A 182 18.04 7.55 -21.18
C ASP A 182 18.28 6.56 -22.34
N TRP A 183 18.24 5.26 -22.03
CA TRP A 183 18.54 4.13 -22.94
C TRP A 183 19.99 4.06 -23.46
N SER A 184 20.90 4.89 -22.94
CA SER A 184 22.32 4.81 -23.26
C SER A 184 23.00 3.71 -22.45
N THR A 185 23.62 2.74 -23.14
CA THR A 185 24.39 1.66 -22.50
C THR A 185 25.63 2.19 -21.78
N SER A 186 26.21 3.32 -22.20
CA SER A 186 27.35 3.93 -21.53
C SER A 186 27.00 4.61 -20.21
N SER A 187 25.71 4.88 -19.99
CA SER A 187 25.17 5.53 -18.80
C SER A 187 24.27 4.59 -17.99
N ALA A 188 24.27 3.29 -18.33
CA ALA A 188 23.52 2.28 -17.59
C ALA A 188 24.11 2.11 -16.18
N VAL A 189 23.26 1.76 -15.23
CA VAL A 189 23.63 1.66 -13.82
C VAL A 189 24.05 0.23 -13.51
N LEU A 190 25.25 0.04 -12.96
CA LEU A 190 25.81 -1.28 -12.61
C LEU A 190 25.07 -1.89 -11.41
N LEU A 191 24.73 -3.18 -11.49
CA LEU A 191 24.22 -3.98 -10.37
C LEU A 191 25.36 -4.65 -9.60
N SER A 192 25.11 -4.90 -8.32
CA SER A 192 26.00 -5.63 -7.41
C SER A 192 25.71 -7.13 -7.43
N ALA A 193 26.74 -7.95 -7.58
CA ALA A 193 26.67 -9.40 -7.39
C ALA A 193 26.87 -9.83 -5.91
N SER A 194 26.73 -8.93 -4.94
CA SER A 194 27.02 -9.23 -3.53
C SER A 194 26.12 -10.32 -2.93
N GLN A 195 24.93 -10.52 -3.48
CA GLN A 195 23.97 -11.56 -3.08
C GLN A 195 23.99 -12.78 -4.01
N TYR A 196 24.85 -12.78 -5.04
CA TYR A 196 24.90 -13.84 -6.04
C TYR A 196 25.41 -15.15 -5.43
N THR A 197 24.66 -16.22 -5.62
CA THR A 197 25.09 -17.60 -5.35
C THR A 197 24.79 -18.50 -6.55
N SER A 198 25.42 -19.67 -6.62
CA SER A 198 25.15 -20.63 -7.70
C SER A 198 23.72 -21.18 -7.70
N SER A 199 23.04 -21.15 -6.55
CA SER A 199 21.63 -21.56 -6.41
C SER A 199 20.65 -20.40 -6.53
N ASP A 200 21.13 -19.16 -6.39
CA ASP A 200 20.32 -17.95 -6.37
C ASP A 200 21.14 -16.78 -6.97
N PRO A 201 21.17 -16.65 -8.30
CA PRO A 201 22.06 -15.75 -9.02
C PRO A 201 21.49 -14.31 -9.07
N VAL A 202 21.29 -13.71 -7.89
CA VAL A 202 20.68 -12.39 -7.73
C VAL A 202 21.71 -11.28 -7.90
N TRP A 203 21.37 -10.31 -8.76
CA TRP A 203 22.06 -9.04 -8.92
C TRP A 203 21.18 -7.92 -8.39
N THR A 204 21.73 -6.97 -7.62
CA THR A 204 20.93 -5.91 -7.00
C THR A 204 21.48 -4.50 -7.19
N VAL A 205 20.58 -3.53 -7.29
CA VAL A 205 20.94 -2.12 -7.24
C VAL A 205 19.82 -1.30 -6.60
N THR A 206 20.17 -0.35 -5.74
CA THR A 206 19.23 0.62 -5.20
C THR A 206 19.46 1.98 -5.87
N ILE A 207 18.41 2.57 -6.43
CA ILE A 207 18.44 3.83 -7.16
C ILE A 207 17.37 4.77 -6.57
N ASP A 208 17.75 6.01 -6.26
CA ASP A 208 16.81 7.05 -5.86
C ASP A 208 16.05 7.58 -7.09
N LEU A 209 14.76 7.26 -7.17
CA LEU A 209 13.92 7.64 -8.31
C LEU A 209 12.85 8.66 -7.89
N PRO A 210 12.46 9.62 -8.76
CA PRO A 210 11.44 10.60 -8.42
C PRO A 210 10.10 9.93 -8.09
N ALA A 211 9.49 10.31 -6.96
CA ALA A 211 8.23 9.71 -6.52
C ALA A 211 7.11 9.97 -7.54
N GLY A 212 6.37 8.93 -7.93
CA GLY A 212 5.28 9.01 -8.91
C GLY A 212 5.72 8.96 -10.38
N GLU A 213 7.02 8.99 -10.66
CA GLU A 213 7.54 8.92 -12.04
C GLU A 213 7.22 7.55 -12.65
N SER A 214 6.74 7.56 -13.90
CA SER A 214 6.48 6.35 -14.67
C SER A 214 7.46 6.25 -15.82
N PHE A 215 8.15 5.12 -15.93
CA PHE A 215 9.22 4.93 -16.91
C PHE A 215 9.30 3.49 -17.39
N GLN A 216 10.12 3.29 -18.42
CA GLN A 216 10.47 1.98 -18.94
C GLN A 216 11.94 1.66 -18.71
N TYR A 217 12.28 0.38 -18.57
CA TYR A 217 13.65 -0.07 -18.37
C TYR A 217 13.88 -1.49 -18.90
N LYS A 218 15.14 -1.89 -18.99
CA LYS A 218 15.63 -3.24 -19.26
C LYS A 218 16.96 -3.47 -18.55
N PHE A 219 17.24 -4.73 -18.25
CA PHE A 219 18.58 -5.16 -17.89
C PHE A 219 19.44 -5.44 -19.12
N ILE A 220 20.74 -5.25 -18.97
CA ILE A 220 21.75 -5.58 -19.97
C ILE A 220 22.89 -6.35 -19.33
N ILE A 221 23.44 -7.32 -20.06
CA ILE A 221 24.71 -7.97 -19.71
C ILE A 221 25.80 -7.38 -20.58
N VAL A 222 26.87 -6.90 -19.94
CA VAL A 222 28.08 -6.40 -20.60
C VAL A 222 29.19 -7.42 -20.42
N ASN A 223 29.81 -7.83 -21.54
CA ASN A 223 30.94 -8.75 -21.54
C ASN A 223 32.26 -7.97 -21.40
N THR A 224 33.35 -8.66 -21.05
CA THR A 224 34.70 -8.08 -20.98
C THR A 224 35.19 -7.45 -22.29
N SER A 225 34.63 -7.86 -23.43
CA SER A 225 34.87 -7.28 -24.75
C SER A 225 34.12 -5.96 -25.00
N GLY A 226 33.21 -5.57 -24.12
CA GLY A 226 32.29 -4.44 -24.28
C GLY A 226 31.01 -4.78 -25.07
N SER A 227 30.79 -6.02 -25.51
CA SER A 227 29.54 -6.40 -26.19
C SER A 227 28.37 -6.44 -25.21
N VAL A 228 27.27 -5.81 -25.59
CA VAL A 228 26.05 -5.66 -24.78
C VAL A 228 24.97 -6.62 -25.27
N THR A 229 24.35 -7.35 -24.35
CA THR A 229 23.15 -8.15 -24.58
C THR A 229 22.00 -7.56 -23.78
N TRP A 230 20.91 -7.22 -24.46
CA TRP A 230 19.69 -6.71 -23.84
C TRP A 230 18.73 -7.85 -23.51
N GLU A 231 17.90 -7.64 -22.49
CA GLU A 231 16.68 -8.42 -22.31
C GLU A 231 15.75 -8.35 -23.55
N SER A 232 14.93 -9.39 -23.70
CA SER A 232 13.92 -9.48 -24.74
C SER A 232 12.88 -8.36 -24.64
N ASP A 233 12.23 -8.06 -25.78
CA ASP A 233 11.04 -7.22 -25.81
C ASP A 233 9.81 -7.91 -25.17
N PRO A 234 8.82 -7.15 -24.66
CA PRO A 234 8.74 -5.69 -24.60
C PRO A 234 9.71 -5.07 -23.57
N ASN A 235 9.76 -3.74 -23.44
CA ASN A 235 10.41 -3.10 -22.29
C ASN A 235 9.64 -3.40 -20.98
N ARG A 236 10.33 -3.39 -19.84
CA ARG A 236 9.67 -3.41 -18.52
C ARG A 236 9.14 -2.00 -18.24
N SER A 237 8.04 -1.88 -17.50
CA SER A 237 7.44 -0.60 -17.10
C SER A 237 7.29 -0.57 -15.59
N TYR A 238 7.59 0.56 -14.97
CA TYR A 238 7.44 0.76 -13.53
C TYR A 238 6.98 2.19 -13.21
N THR A 239 6.17 2.31 -12.17
CA THR A 239 5.74 3.58 -11.59
C THR A 239 6.23 3.64 -10.15
N VAL A 240 7.08 4.63 -9.85
CA VAL A 240 7.60 4.83 -8.50
C VAL A 240 6.44 5.15 -7.55
N PRO A 241 6.30 4.46 -6.40
CA PRO A 241 5.23 4.76 -5.47
C PRO A 241 5.38 6.19 -4.91
N THR A 242 4.26 6.79 -4.52
CA THR A 242 4.25 8.08 -3.81
C THR A 242 3.96 7.86 -2.34
N GLY A 243 4.62 8.63 -1.46
CA GLY A 243 4.40 8.50 -0.03
C GLY A 243 5.33 9.37 0.81
N CYS A 244 5.57 8.91 2.03
CA CYS A 244 6.36 9.59 3.03
C CYS A 244 7.86 9.51 2.76
N GLN A 245 8.64 10.51 3.18
CA GLN A 245 10.10 10.39 3.26
C GLN A 245 10.50 9.12 4.01
N GLY A 246 11.52 8.43 3.50
CA GLY A 246 11.94 7.12 3.97
C GLY A 246 11.17 5.95 3.36
N LEU A 247 10.20 6.20 2.47
CA LEU A 247 9.61 5.15 1.65
C LEU A 247 10.68 4.50 0.77
N THR A 248 10.70 3.18 0.77
CA THR A 248 11.52 2.35 -0.13
C THR A 248 10.61 1.41 -0.90
N ALA A 249 11.08 0.91 -2.04
CA ALA A 249 10.38 -0.10 -2.82
C ALA A 249 11.38 -1.14 -3.33
N THR A 250 10.88 -2.35 -3.59
CA THR A 250 11.67 -3.42 -4.22
C THR A 250 10.92 -3.92 -5.45
N VAL A 251 11.67 -4.19 -6.51
CA VAL A 251 11.19 -4.75 -7.77
C VAL A 251 11.97 -6.04 -8.02
N ASP A 252 11.26 -7.16 -7.98
CA ASP A 252 11.81 -8.48 -8.21
C ASP A 252 11.60 -8.87 -9.68
N ASP A 253 12.70 -9.09 -10.40
CA ASP A 253 12.73 -9.44 -11.81
C ASP A 253 13.53 -10.74 -12.06
N THR A 254 13.32 -11.29 -13.24
CA THR A 254 14.05 -12.46 -13.73
C THR A 254 14.26 -12.28 -15.21
N TRP A 255 15.47 -12.62 -15.67
CA TRP A 255 15.92 -12.37 -17.04
C TRP A 255 14.96 -12.96 -18.07
N ARG A 256 14.71 -12.20 -19.13
CA ARG A 256 13.86 -12.61 -20.27
C ARG A 256 14.52 -12.41 -21.62
#